data_AF-A0A7W0KPF0-F1
#
_entry.id   AF-A0A7W0KPF0-F1
#
_cell.length_a   1.000
_cell.length_b   1.000
_cell.length_c   1.000
_cell.angle_alpha   90.00
_cell.angle_beta   90.00
_cell.angle_gamma   90.00
#
_symmetry.space_group_name_H-M   'P 1'
#
loop_
_entity.id
_entity.type
_entity.pdbx_description
1 polymer ?
#
loop_
_entity_poly.entity_id
_entity_poly.type
_entity_poly.pdbx_seq_one_letter_code
_entity_poly.pdbx_strand_id
1 'polypeptide(L)'
;TLTKLVADGTFPATTRVLPLDEGTIGNASFLAIPSSAGDPEGAMVVANLALSPAQQALKADPDTWGQFTVLDTDLLSVSDRARFERLPASDVVPPYDVLSHNANPELASQWVPRLDDGWRRAVLGSGS
;
A
#
# COMPACT_ATOMS: atom_id res chain seq x y z
N THR A 1 7.99 9.52 2.24
CA THR A 1 7.51 8.38 3.06
C THR A 1 7.58 8.73 4.54
N LEU A 2 6.93 7.97 5.41
CA LEU A 2 6.98 8.22 6.87
C LEU A 2 8.41 8.16 7.40
N THR A 3 9.22 7.23 6.89
CA THR A 3 10.67 7.12 7.18
C THR A 3 11.42 8.41 6.86
N LYS A 4 11.16 9.02 5.71
CA LYS A 4 11.75 10.31 5.31
C LYS A 4 11.41 11.44 6.29
N LEU A 5 10.14 11.54 6.71
CA LEU A 5 9.68 12.57 7.64
C LEU A 5 10.29 12.43 9.04
N VAL A 6 10.65 11.20 9.44
CA VAL A 6 11.43 10.98 10.68
C VAL A 6 12.90 11.30 10.46
N ALA A 7 13.47 10.89 9.33
CA ALA A 7 14.89 11.08 9.03
C ALA A 7 15.27 12.57 8.87
N ASP A 8 14.38 13.40 8.32
CA ASP A 8 14.61 14.85 8.15
C ASP A 8 14.24 15.70 9.39
N GLY A 9 13.77 15.05 10.47
CA GLY A 9 13.45 15.72 11.74
C GLY A 9 12.08 16.42 11.75
N THR A 10 11.27 16.27 10.70
CA THR A 10 9.87 16.76 10.71
C THR A 10 9.06 16.08 11.82
N PHE A 11 9.28 14.77 12.02
CA PHE A 11 8.74 14.01 13.13
C PHE A 11 9.83 13.55 14.11
N PRO A 12 9.51 13.38 15.41
CA PRO A 12 10.46 12.86 16.38
C PRO A 12 11.05 11.51 15.98
N ALA A 13 12.31 11.26 16.35
CA ALA A 13 12.99 9.97 16.13
C ALA A 13 12.27 8.78 16.79
N THR A 14 11.39 9.04 17.76
CA THR A 14 10.56 8.04 18.46
C THR A 14 9.24 7.71 17.75
N THR A 15 8.93 8.37 16.63
CA THR A 15 7.71 8.08 15.85
C THR A 15 7.74 6.65 15.32
N ARG A 16 6.66 5.90 15.54
CA ARG A 16 6.47 4.52 15.09
C ARG A 16 5.04 4.35 14.57
N VAL A 17 4.85 3.47 13.60
CA VAL A 17 3.50 2.99 13.24
C VAL A 17 2.92 2.21 14.42
N LEU A 18 1.65 2.48 14.74
CA LEU A 18 0.91 1.77 15.78
C LEU A 18 0.17 0.57 15.16
N PRO A 19 0.54 -0.68 15.47
CA PRO A 19 -0.32 -1.83 15.19
C PRO A 19 -1.52 -1.86 16.16
N LEU A 20 -2.64 -2.41 15.69
CA LEU A 20 -3.83 -2.63 16.51
C LEU A 20 -4.09 -4.14 16.62
N ASP A 21 -4.47 -4.61 17.80
CA ASP A 21 -4.71 -6.04 18.06
C ASP A 21 -5.87 -6.57 17.21
N GLU A 22 -6.90 -5.76 16.98
CA GLU A 22 -8.03 -6.04 16.09
C GLU A 22 -7.67 -5.95 14.60
N GLY A 23 -6.43 -5.59 14.28
CA GLY A 23 -5.93 -5.35 12.94
C GLY A 23 -6.36 -4.00 12.37
N THR A 24 -5.86 -3.70 11.17
CA THR A 24 -6.21 -2.49 10.40
C THR A 24 -7.11 -2.83 9.23
N ILE A 25 -7.57 -1.83 8.48
CA ILE A 25 -8.21 -2.06 7.18
C ILE A 25 -7.10 -2.27 6.14
N GLY A 26 -7.10 -3.42 5.48
CA GLY A 26 -6.23 -3.70 4.33
C GLY A 26 -6.83 -3.09 3.06
N ASN A 27 -6.07 -2.22 2.39
CA ASN A 27 -6.41 -1.72 1.07
C ASN A 27 -5.64 -2.50 -0.01
N ALA A 28 -6.33 -2.82 -1.10
CA ALA A 28 -5.71 -3.29 -2.33
C ALA A 28 -5.90 -2.23 -3.42
N SER A 29 -4.80 -1.82 -4.05
CA SER A 29 -4.83 -0.95 -5.22
C SER A 29 -4.76 -1.80 -6.50
N PHE A 30 -5.65 -1.53 -7.45
CA PHE A 30 -5.73 -2.26 -8.71
C PHE A 30 -5.37 -1.36 -9.89
N LEU A 31 -4.66 -1.93 -10.86
CA LEU A 31 -4.45 -1.34 -12.18
C LEU A 31 -5.43 -1.99 -13.16
N ALA A 32 -6.27 -1.20 -13.80
CA ALA A 32 -7.29 -1.68 -14.74
C ALA A 32 -7.09 -1.08 -16.14
N ILE A 33 -7.43 -1.86 -17.16
CA ILE A 33 -7.52 -1.41 -18.56
C ILE A 33 -9.00 -1.29 -18.91
N PRO A 34 -9.54 -0.07 -19.14
CA PRO A 34 -10.92 0.11 -19.52
C PRO A 34 -11.24 -0.59 -20.84
N SER A 35 -12.47 -1.08 -21.02
CA SER A 35 -12.91 -1.67 -22.29
C SER A 35 -12.91 -0.67 -23.46
N SER A 36 -12.88 0.63 -23.16
CA SER A 36 -12.78 1.73 -24.12
C SER A 36 -11.35 2.23 -24.34
N ALA A 37 -10.32 1.50 -23.89
CA ALA A 37 -8.93 1.92 -24.06
C ALA A 37 -8.58 2.07 -25.55
N GLY A 38 -7.94 3.19 -25.92
CA GLY A 38 -7.54 3.47 -27.30
C GLY A 38 -6.38 2.58 -27.81
N ASP A 39 -5.61 1.99 -26.88
CA ASP A 39 -4.52 1.07 -27.16
C ASP A 39 -4.41 0.03 -26.01
N PRO A 40 -5.22 -1.04 -26.02
CA PRO A 40 -5.22 -2.04 -24.97
C PRO A 40 -3.92 -2.86 -24.95
N GLU A 41 -3.28 -3.12 -26.09
CA GLU A 41 -2.01 -3.82 -26.18
C GLU A 41 -0.88 -3.04 -25.50
N GLY A 42 -0.78 -1.74 -25.78
CA GLY A 42 0.17 -0.86 -25.10
C GLY A 42 -0.08 -0.79 -23.60
N ALA A 43 -1.34 -0.73 -23.18
CA ALA A 43 -1.71 -0.73 -21.76
C ALA A 43 -1.31 -2.05 -21.07
N MET A 44 -1.44 -3.20 -21.74
CA MET A 44 -0.98 -4.49 -21.21
C MET A 44 0.54 -4.55 -21.03
N VAL A 45 1.33 -3.93 -21.91
CA VAL A 45 2.78 -3.82 -21.75
C VAL A 45 3.13 -3.04 -20.49
N VAL A 46 2.44 -1.92 -20.23
CA VAL A 46 2.63 -1.13 -19.01
C VAL A 46 2.24 -1.94 -17.77
N ALA A 47 1.14 -2.68 -17.81
CA ALA A 47 0.73 -3.54 -16.70
C ALA A 47 1.77 -4.62 -16.38
N ASN A 48 2.32 -5.28 -17.41
CA ASN A 48 3.40 -6.27 -17.25
C ASN A 48 4.68 -5.64 -16.68
N LEU A 49 5.04 -4.44 -17.15
CA LEU A 49 6.18 -3.71 -16.62
C LEU A 49 5.97 -3.37 -15.14
N ALA A 50 4.80 -2.84 -14.79
CA ALA A 50 4.44 -2.50 -13.41
C ALA A 50 4.50 -3.73 -12.48
N LEU A 51 4.11 -4.91 -12.96
CA LEU A 51 4.20 -6.18 -12.22
C LEU A 51 5.59 -6.84 -12.24
N SER A 52 6.56 -6.32 -13.00
CA SER A 52 7.90 -6.92 -13.06
C SER A 52 8.61 -6.88 -11.69
N PRO A 53 9.45 -7.87 -11.35
CA PRO A 53 10.17 -7.88 -10.07
C PRO A 53 11.02 -6.63 -9.83
N ALA A 54 11.63 -6.09 -10.88
CA ALA A 54 12.42 -4.88 -10.78
C ALA A 54 11.57 -3.64 -10.40
N GLN A 55 10.40 -3.47 -11.03
CA GLN A 55 9.49 -2.37 -10.69
C GLN A 55 8.83 -2.56 -9.33
N GLN A 56 8.46 -3.78 -8.96
CA GLN A 56 7.91 -4.06 -7.63
C GLN A 56 8.93 -3.84 -6.51
N ALA A 57 10.20 -4.18 -6.72
CA ALA A 57 11.26 -3.87 -5.76
C ALA A 57 11.48 -2.36 -5.63
N LEU A 58 11.52 -1.62 -6.75
CA LEU A 58 11.64 -0.16 -6.71
C LEU A 58 10.44 0.52 -6.03
N LYS A 59 9.22 0.01 -6.24
CA LYS A 59 8.01 0.46 -5.55
C LYS A 59 8.06 0.17 -4.04
N ALA A 60 8.63 -0.96 -3.64
CA ALA A 60 8.80 -1.33 -2.24
C ALA A 60 9.91 -0.55 -1.52
N ASP A 61 10.82 0.08 -2.25
CA ASP A 61 11.88 0.92 -1.69
C ASP A 61 11.29 2.15 -0.96
N PRO A 62 11.53 2.32 0.35
CA PRO A 62 11.01 3.44 1.14
C PRO A 62 11.58 4.80 0.74
N ASP A 63 12.69 4.86 0.01
CA ASP A 63 13.21 6.11 -0.54
C ASP A 63 12.54 6.51 -1.86
N THR A 64 11.80 5.57 -2.49
CA THR A 64 11.03 5.81 -3.71
C THR A 64 9.53 5.95 -3.42
N TRP A 65 8.87 4.86 -3.02
CA TRP A 65 7.43 4.85 -2.73
C TRP A 65 7.13 4.13 -1.41
N GLY A 66 7.80 3.01 -1.12
CA GLY A 66 7.67 2.28 0.13
C GLY A 66 6.41 1.43 0.25
N GLN A 67 5.76 1.09 -0.88
CA GLN A 67 4.58 0.23 -0.88
C GLN A 67 4.99 -1.21 -1.15
N PHE A 68 4.67 -2.11 -0.22
CA PHE A 68 4.97 -3.53 -0.33
C PHE A 68 4.56 -4.14 -1.68
N THR A 69 5.33 -5.15 -2.11
CA THR A 69 5.12 -5.89 -3.35
C THR A 69 3.88 -6.78 -3.26
N VAL A 70 3.23 -7.02 -4.40
CA VAL A 70 2.17 -8.03 -4.55
C VAL A 70 2.72 -9.39 -5.01
N LEU A 71 4.01 -9.45 -5.33
CA LEU A 71 4.65 -10.69 -5.76
C LEU A 71 4.96 -11.58 -4.58
N ASP A 72 4.74 -12.87 -4.76
CA ASP A 72 5.30 -13.90 -3.89
C ASP A 72 6.81 -14.01 -4.18
N THR A 73 7.63 -13.55 -3.22
CA THR A 73 9.09 -13.52 -3.35
C THR A 73 9.72 -14.91 -3.35
N ASP A 74 9.01 -15.92 -2.84
CA ASP A 74 9.50 -17.30 -2.78
C ASP A 74 9.39 -18.00 -4.14
N LEU A 75 8.55 -17.49 -5.03
CA LEU A 75 8.41 -17.98 -6.40
C LEU A 75 9.36 -17.28 -7.39
N LEU A 76 10.10 -16.26 -6.95
CA LEU A 76 11.02 -15.51 -7.80
C LEU A 76 12.36 -16.22 -8.03
N SER A 77 13.02 -15.85 -9.13
CA SER A 77 14.42 -16.22 -9.37
C SER A 77 15.32 -15.71 -8.24
N VAL A 78 16.47 -16.37 -8.01
CA VAL A 78 17.45 -15.94 -6.98
C VAL A 78 17.85 -14.48 -7.17
N SER A 79 18.10 -14.05 -8.41
CA SER A 79 18.45 -12.66 -8.71
C SER A 79 17.33 -11.68 -8.41
N ASP A 80 16.07 -12.05 -8.64
CA ASP A 80 14.91 -11.21 -8.38
C ASP A 80 14.59 -11.14 -6.89
N ARG A 81 14.64 -12.26 -6.18
CA ARG A 81 14.49 -12.30 -4.72
C ARG A 81 15.52 -11.42 -4.02
N ALA A 82 16.78 -11.48 -4.46
CA ALA A 82 17.86 -10.64 -3.93
C ALA A 82 17.60 -9.13 -4.09
N ARG A 83 16.69 -8.68 -4.95
CA ARG A 83 16.29 -7.26 -5.03
C ARG A 83 15.47 -6.85 -3.82
N PHE A 84 14.60 -7.72 -3.32
CA PHE A 84 13.77 -7.46 -2.14
C PHE A 84 14.58 -7.61 -0.84
N GLU A 85 15.47 -8.58 -0.77
CA GLU A 85 16.37 -8.79 0.39
C GLU A 85 17.32 -7.62 0.65
N ARG A 86 17.63 -6.82 -0.38
CA ARG A 86 18.48 -5.63 -0.27
C ARG A 86 17.73 -4.37 0.15
N LEU A 87 16.40 -4.42 0.26
CA LEU A 87 15.62 -3.25 0.70
C LEU A 87 15.98 -2.92 2.15
N PRO A 88 16.12 -1.62 2.49
CA PRO A 88 16.48 -1.24 3.84
C PRO A 88 15.37 -1.61 4.82
N ALA A 89 15.75 -2.16 5.97
CA ALA A 89 14.84 -2.32 7.09
C ALA A 89 14.43 -0.93 7.64
N SER A 90 13.24 -0.85 8.21
CA SER A 90 12.70 0.38 8.78
C SER A 90 12.41 0.21 10.26
N ASP A 91 13.00 1.06 11.09
CA ASP A 91 12.66 1.15 12.51
C ASP A 91 11.32 1.87 12.73
N VAL A 92 10.77 2.51 11.69
CA VAL A 92 9.56 3.35 11.78
C VAL A 92 8.31 2.61 11.30
N VAL A 93 8.46 1.81 10.23
CA VAL A 93 7.40 1.07 9.55
C VAL A 93 7.68 -0.42 9.73
N PRO A 94 6.84 -1.15 10.49
CA PRO A 94 6.96 -2.60 10.65
C PRO A 94 6.93 -3.36 9.33
N PRO A 95 7.46 -4.60 9.29
CA PRO A 95 7.36 -5.46 8.11
C PRO A 95 5.90 -5.82 7.80
N TYR A 96 5.67 -6.27 6.56
CA TYR A 96 4.32 -6.52 6.04
C TYR A 96 3.54 -7.57 6.84
N ASP A 97 4.21 -8.61 7.35
CA ASP A 97 3.60 -9.65 8.18
C ASP A 97 3.04 -9.10 9.51
N VAL A 98 3.69 -8.08 10.08
CA VAL A 98 3.19 -7.36 11.26
C VAL A 98 2.00 -6.48 10.89
N LEU A 99 2.08 -5.73 9.79
CA LEU A 99 1.02 -4.81 9.36
C LEU A 99 -0.23 -5.52 8.81
N SER A 100 -0.07 -6.70 8.22
CA SER A 100 -1.18 -7.49 7.66
C SER A 100 -1.82 -8.42 8.68
N HIS A 101 -1.26 -8.52 9.89
CA HIS A 101 -1.83 -9.30 10.98
C HIS A 101 -3.24 -8.80 11.32
N ASN A 102 -4.21 -9.73 11.33
CA ASN A 102 -5.64 -9.45 11.56
C ASN A 102 -6.25 -8.38 10.64
N ALA A 103 -5.62 -8.05 9.50
CA ALA A 103 -6.13 -7.01 8.63
C ALA A 103 -7.53 -7.38 8.10
N ASN A 104 -8.46 -6.44 8.27
CA ASN A 104 -9.83 -6.56 7.81
C ASN A 104 -9.90 -6.14 6.33
N PRO A 105 -10.68 -6.83 5.49
CA PRO A 105 -10.87 -6.40 4.11
C PRO A 105 -11.58 -5.03 4.05
N GLU A 106 -11.49 -4.37 2.90
CA GLU A 106 -12.32 -3.20 2.64
C GLU A 106 -13.81 -3.52 2.77
N LEU A 107 -14.58 -2.52 3.18
CA LEU A 107 -16.03 -2.66 3.29
C LEU A 107 -16.64 -2.91 1.92
N ALA A 108 -17.64 -3.80 1.88
CA ALA A 108 -18.43 -4.00 0.67
C ALA A 108 -19.01 -2.66 0.18
N SER A 109 -18.97 -2.43 -1.14
CA SER A 109 -19.35 -1.16 -1.77
C SER A 109 -20.75 -0.66 -1.38
N GLN A 110 -21.67 -1.58 -1.05
CA GLN A 110 -23.01 -1.27 -0.53
C GLN A 110 -23.03 -0.45 0.77
N TRP A 111 -21.93 -0.42 1.53
CA TRP A 111 -21.80 0.38 2.75
C TRP A 111 -21.42 1.83 2.49
N VAL A 112 -20.82 2.14 1.33
CA VAL A 112 -20.35 3.49 1.01
C VAL A 112 -21.46 4.54 1.14
N PRO A 113 -22.67 4.37 0.56
CA PRO A 113 -23.73 5.38 0.72
C PRO A 113 -24.18 5.57 2.17
N ARG A 114 -24.18 4.50 2.97
CA ARG A 114 -24.58 4.56 4.39
C ARG A 114 -23.56 5.32 5.22
N LEU A 115 -22.28 5.14 4.93
CA LEU A 115 -21.19 5.86 5.58
C LEU A 115 -21.23 7.36 5.22
N ASP A 116 -21.43 7.69 3.94
CA ASP A 116 -21.56 9.08 3.48
C ASP A 116 -22.73 9.80 4.18
N ASP A 117 -23.88 9.15 4.26
CA ASP A 117 -25.06 9.65 4.95
C ASP A 117 -24.83 9.82 6.46
N GLY A 118 -24.17 8.83 7.09
CA GLY A 118 -23.81 8.88 8.49
C GLY A 118 -22.87 10.05 8.81
N TRP A 119 -21.84 10.24 7.97
CA TRP A 119 -20.88 11.34 8.09
C TRP A 119 -21.56 12.71 7.99
N ARG A 120 -22.44 12.90 6.99
CA ARG A 120 -23.20 14.14 6.81
C ARG A 120 -24.04 14.48 8.03
N ARG A 121 -24.73 13.50 8.63
CA ARG A 121 -25.60 13.75 9.78
C ARG A 121 -24.83 13.95 11.09
N ALA A 122 -23.83 13.11 11.35
CA ALA A 122 -23.22 13.00 12.68
C ALA A 122 -21.93 13.82 12.84
N VAL A 123 -21.26 14.17 11.74
CA VAL A 123 -19.98 14.90 11.77
C VAL A 123 -20.08 16.29 11.15
N LEU A 124 -20.68 16.41 9.96
CA LEU A 124 -20.84 17.73 9.31
C LEU A 124 -22.07 18.50 9.82
N GLY A 125 -23.20 17.81 10.00
CA GLY A 125 -24.48 18.41 10.40
C GLY A 125 -24.64 18.64 11.90
N SER A 126 -23.70 18.17 12.73
CA SER A 126 -23.70 18.36 14.18
C SER A 126 -23.15 19.73 14.62
N GLY A 127 -22.80 20.60 13.67
CA GLY A 127 -22.32 21.97 13.89
C GLY A 127 -23.33 23.09 13.59
N SER A 128 -24.60 22.77 13.34
CA SER A 128 -25.68 23.74 13.08
C SER A 128 -26.82 23.61 14.08
#